data_AF-A0AAU2G6J9-F1
#
_entry.id   AF-A0AAU2G6J9-F1
#
_cell.length_a   1.000
_cell.length_b   1.000
_cell.length_c   1.000
_cell.angle_alpha   90.00
_cell.angle_beta   90.00
_cell.angle_gamma   90.00
#
_symmetry.space_group_name_H-M   'P 1'
#
loop_
_entity.id
_entity.type
_entity.pdbx_description
1 polymer ?
#
loop_
_entity_poly.entity_id
_entity_poly.type
_entity_poly.pdbx_seq_one_letter_code
_entity_poly.pdbx_strand_id
1 'polypeptide(L)'
;MSAPAIPAACAHRPTHGGLVVPYVSFEHNGLPVFGGLDPGKRARAFENGLCQICARPLERLFYVLVRPQDVSVGYAPEPGLHPPCLMYSEKACPMLSGASATYRQGSVIARHPAGRPCDNPDCPCPATAPTVESQVRAGRKADDWDAWMLSTPQYELRRDADGKAVGIQLPSDPKRIRRVRVSAERKRALDMIAALLELGA
;
A
#
# COMPACT_ATOMS: atom_id res chain seq x y z
N MET A 1 14.42 0.61 17.37
CA MET A 1 13.30 1.54 17.15
C MET A 1 12.07 0.93 17.81
N SER A 2 11.37 1.69 18.66
CA SER A 2 10.10 1.24 19.25
C SER A 2 9.01 1.18 18.20
N ALA A 3 8.09 0.22 18.32
CA ALA A 3 6.91 0.15 17.45
C ALA A 3 6.11 1.48 17.54
N PRO A 4 5.58 1.99 16.42
CA PRO A 4 4.75 3.20 16.45
C PRO A 4 3.44 2.96 17.21
N ALA A 5 2.92 4.01 17.83
CA ALA A 5 1.63 3.94 18.53
C ALA A 5 0.52 3.46 17.61
N ILE A 6 -0.25 2.46 18.06
CA ILE A 6 -1.34 1.87 17.31
C ILE A 6 -2.53 2.84 17.28
N PRO A 7 -3.05 3.22 16.09
CA PRO A 7 -4.23 4.07 16.01
C PRO A 7 -5.45 3.44 16.67
N ALA A 8 -6.31 4.25 17.30
CA ALA A 8 -7.55 3.77 17.91
C ALA A 8 -8.45 2.99 16.93
N ALA A 9 -8.49 3.42 15.66
CA ALA A 9 -9.21 2.70 14.60
C ALA A 9 -8.71 1.25 14.41
N CYS A 10 -7.45 0.98 14.75
CA CYS A 10 -6.82 -0.33 14.66
C CYS A 10 -6.86 -1.13 15.97
N ALA A 11 -7.48 -0.63 17.05
CA ALA A 11 -7.47 -1.33 18.35
C ALA A 11 -8.08 -2.74 18.31
N HIS A 12 -8.98 -2.98 17.35
CA HIS A 12 -9.63 -4.27 17.11
C HIS A 12 -8.83 -5.20 16.17
N ARG A 13 -7.73 -4.72 15.59
CA ARG A 13 -6.90 -5.51 14.67
C ARG A 13 -5.89 -6.33 15.46
N PRO A 14 -5.58 -7.57 15.01
CA PRO A 14 -4.50 -8.34 15.61
C PRO A 14 -3.16 -7.62 15.43
N THR A 15 -2.21 -7.95 16.31
CA THR A 15 -0.84 -7.44 16.25
C THR A 15 0.16 -8.58 16.17
N HIS A 16 1.30 -8.33 15.52
CA HIS A 16 2.41 -9.27 15.42
C HIS A 16 3.72 -8.48 15.50
N GLY A 17 4.62 -8.86 16.43
CA GLY A 17 5.87 -8.12 16.67
C GLY A 17 5.65 -6.66 17.12
N GLY A 18 4.54 -6.38 17.80
CA GLY A 18 4.16 -5.02 18.23
C GLY A 18 3.57 -4.15 17.11
N LEU A 19 3.37 -4.68 15.91
CA LEU A 19 2.76 -3.97 14.77
C LEU A 19 1.36 -4.48 14.50
N VAL A 20 0.42 -3.58 14.17
CA VAL A 20 -0.88 -3.93 13.57
C VAL A 20 -0.65 -4.78 12.33
N VAL A 21 -1.36 -5.91 12.25
CA VAL A 21 -1.48 -6.70 11.01
C VAL A 21 -2.52 -6.04 10.10
N PRO A 22 -2.12 -5.46 8.95
CA PRO A 22 -3.05 -4.89 7.99
C PRO A 22 -4.17 -5.85 7.62
N TYR A 23 -5.38 -5.33 7.43
CA TYR A 23 -6.49 -6.13 6.93
C TYR A 23 -6.15 -6.87 5.64
N VAL A 24 -5.48 -6.21 4.70
CA VAL A 24 -5.12 -6.81 3.40
C VAL A 24 -3.92 -7.75 3.46
N SER A 25 -3.29 -7.95 4.63
CA SER A 25 -2.16 -8.85 4.73
C SER A 25 -2.57 -10.30 4.48
N PHE A 26 -1.75 -10.98 3.68
CA PHE A 26 -1.78 -12.43 3.58
C PHE A 26 -1.50 -13.02 4.95
N GLU A 27 -2.29 -14.01 5.32
CA GLU A 27 -2.14 -14.74 6.57
C GLU A 27 -2.52 -16.19 6.31
N HIS A 28 -1.72 -17.11 6.83
CA HIS A 28 -2.00 -18.53 6.77
C HIS A 28 -1.44 -19.18 8.02
N ASN A 29 -2.20 -20.11 8.63
CA ASN A 29 -1.87 -20.75 9.90
C ASN A 29 -1.51 -19.77 11.03
N GLY A 30 -2.24 -18.66 11.12
CA GLY A 30 -2.02 -17.61 12.13
C GLY A 30 -0.74 -16.79 11.94
N LEU A 31 -0.04 -16.97 10.81
CA LEU A 31 1.20 -16.27 10.50
C LEU A 31 0.96 -15.19 9.45
N PRO A 32 0.95 -13.90 9.83
CA PRO A 32 0.78 -12.80 8.90
C PRO A 32 2.07 -12.54 8.10
N VAL A 33 1.92 -12.17 6.83
CA VAL A 33 3.02 -11.84 5.92
C VAL A 33 3.04 -10.33 5.67
N PHE A 34 3.90 -9.60 6.37
CA PHE A 34 4.07 -8.16 6.12
C PHE A 34 4.67 -7.90 4.74
N GLY A 35 3.97 -7.10 3.94
CA GLY A 35 4.29 -6.83 2.53
C GLY A 35 3.74 -7.86 1.55
N GLY A 36 3.08 -8.92 2.03
CA GLY A 36 2.30 -9.85 1.21
C GLY A 36 0.83 -9.48 1.26
N LEU A 37 0.20 -9.27 0.09
CA LEU A 37 -1.21 -8.94 -0.01
C LEU A 37 -2.04 -10.20 -0.23
N ASP A 38 -3.12 -10.34 0.55
CA ASP A 38 -4.15 -11.34 0.32
C ASP A 38 -5.06 -10.86 -0.83
N PRO A 39 -5.17 -11.61 -1.94
CA PRO A 39 -5.95 -11.18 -3.10
C PRO A 39 -7.45 -11.10 -2.80
N GLY A 40 -7.99 -11.97 -1.95
CA GLY A 40 -9.40 -11.98 -1.57
C GLY A 40 -9.74 -10.81 -0.64
N LYS A 41 -8.92 -10.56 0.40
CA LYS A 41 -9.11 -9.41 1.29
C LYS A 41 -8.91 -8.09 0.54
N ARG A 42 -7.94 -8.01 -0.37
CA ARG A 42 -7.72 -6.84 -1.24
C ARG A 42 -8.93 -6.57 -2.13
N ALA A 43 -9.45 -7.58 -2.84
CA ALA A 43 -10.64 -7.43 -3.66
C ALA A 43 -11.83 -6.97 -2.82
N ARG A 44 -12.07 -7.60 -1.66
CA ARG A 44 -13.13 -7.20 -0.73
C ARG A 44 -12.95 -5.76 -0.23
N ALA A 45 -11.72 -5.33 0.05
CA ALA A 45 -11.46 -3.95 0.46
C ALA A 45 -11.82 -2.96 -0.65
N PHE A 46 -11.50 -3.28 -1.91
CA PHE A 46 -11.90 -2.42 -3.03
C PHE A 46 -13.41 -2.34 -3.18
N GLU A 47 -14.08 -3.49 -3.29
CA GLU A 47 -15.52 -3.53 -3.58
C GLU A 47 -16.37 -2.91 -2.46
N ASN A 48 -15.90 -2.96 -1.21
CA ASN A 48 -16.64 -2.44 -0.06
C ASN A 48 -16.09 -1.10 0.46
N GLY A 49 -15.15 -0.47 -0.24
CA GLY A 49 -14.54 0.79 0.17
C GLY A 49 -13.97 0.72 1.59
N LEU A 50 -13.12 -0.27 1.87
CA LEU A 50 -12.56 -0.48 3.21
C LEU A 50 -11.12 0.03 3.31
N CYS A 51 -10.73 0.47 4.50
CA CYS A 51 -9.35 0.78 4.79
C CYS A 51 -8.48 -0.50 4.77
N GLN A 52 -7.38 -0.47 4.02
CA GLN A 52 -6.47 -1.61 3.90
C GLN A 52 -5.78 -2.02 5.21
N ILE A 53 -5.73 -1.15 6.22
CA ILE A 53 -5.13 -1.45 7.53
C ILE A 53 -6.19 -1.90 8.53
N CYS A 54 -7.22 -1.07 8.76
CA CYS A 54 -8.15 -1.28 9.86
C CYS A 54 -9.46 -1.97 9.45
N ALA A 55 -9.67 -2.32 8.18
CA ALA A 55 -10.89 -2.96 7.67
C ALA A 55 -12.21 -2.18 7.83
N ARG A 56 -12.20 -0.99 8.46
CA ARG A 56 -13.40 -0.15 8.58
C ARG A 56 -13.71 0.53 7.23
N PRO A 57 -14.99 0.81 6.93
CA PRO A 57 -15.35 1.60 5.77
C PRO A 57 -14.59 2.94 5.71
N LEU A 58 -14.18 3.33 4.52
CA LEU A 58 -13.58 4.62 4.25
C LEU A 58 -14.62 5.71 4.51
N GLU A 59 -14.19 6.75 5.21
CA GLU A 59 -15.03 7.90 5.54
C GLU A 59 -14.89 8.98 4.47
N ARG A 60 -15.54 10.14 4.69
CA ARG A 60 -15.58 11.29 3.77
C ARG A 60 -14.25 11.61 3.08
N LEU A 61 -13.13 11.48 3.80
CA LEU A 61 -11.79 11.69 3.28
C LEU A 61 -10.91 10.47 3.60
N PHE A 62 -10.16 10.04 2.59
CA PHE A 62 -9.21 8.93 2.71
C PHE A 62 -7.99 9.19 1.84
N TYR A 63 -6.94 8.40 2.05
CA TYR A 63 -5.72 8.46 1.26
C TYR A 63 -5.56 7.21 0.40
N VAL A 64 -4.97 7.38 -0.77
CA VAL A 64 -4.33 6.30 -1.52
C VAL A 64 -2.82 6.56 -1.57
N LEU A 65 -2.03 5.50 -1.49
CA LEU A 65 -0.58 5.57 -1.67
C LEU A 65 -0.26 5.40 -3.16
N VAL A 66 0.58 6.29 -3.68
CA VAL A 66 0.82 6.44 -5.12
C VAL A 66 2.32 6.52 -5.40
N ARG A 67 2.79 5.71 -6.35
CA ARG A 67 4.13 5.79 -6.93
C ARG A 67 4.10 6.51 -8.27
N PRO A 68 5.25 6.96 -8.80
CA PRO A 68 5.31 7.56 -10.14
C PRO A 68 4.69 6.70 -11.25
N GLN A 69 4.92 5.39 -11.22
CA GLN A 69 4.32 4.45 -12.17
C GLN A 69 2.79 4.34 -12.05
N ASP A 70 2.24 4.49 -10.84
CA ASP A 70 0.79 4.42 -10.59
C ASP A 70 0.09 5.64 -11.21
N VAL A 71 0.74 6.82 -11.13
CA VAL A 71 0.29 8.03 -11.84
C VAL A 71 0.28 7.80 -13.35
N SER A 72 1.35 7.18 -13.89
CA SER A 72 1.45 6.92 -15.33
C SER A 72 0.36 5.97 -15.87
N VAL A 73 -0.10 5.01 -15.07
CA VAL A 73 -1.19 4.09 -15.45
C VAL A 73 -2.57 4.57 -15.00
N GLY A 74 -2.63 5.64 -14.21
CA GLY A 74 -3.85 6.33 -13.81
C GLY A 74 -4.63 5.70 -12.66
N TYR A 75 -4.07 4.77 -11.89
CA TYR A 75 -4.76 4.16 -10.75
C TYR A 75 -3.80 3.75 -9.62
N ALA A 76 -4.29 3.77 -8.38
CA ALA A 76 -3.59 3.24 -7.22
C ALA A 76 -3.94 1.75 -7.01
N PRO A 77 -2.97 0.82 -7.03
CA PRO A 77 -3.26 -0.61 -6.95
C PRO A 77 -3.50 -1.12 -5.53
N GLU A 78 -3.44 -0.27 -4.49
CA GLU A 78 -3.74 -0.66 -3.12
C GLU A 78 -5.02 0.04 -2.61
N PRO A 79 -5.83 -0.60 -1.74
CA PRO A 79 -7.03 0.03 -1.20
C PRO A 79 -6.71 1.24 -0.32
N GLY A 80 -7.73 2.07 -0.09
CA GLY A 80 -7.58 3.33 0.63
C GLY A 80 -7.17 3.18 2.11
N LEU A 81 -6.78 4.30 2.70
CA LEU A 81 -6.31 4.44 4.07
C LEU A 81 -7.07 5.58 4.77
N HIS A 82 -7.56 5.35 5.98
CA HIS A 82 -7.91 6.50 6.84
C HIS A 82 -6.65 7.33 7.14
N PRO A 83 -6.79 8.65 7.37
CA PRO A 83 -5.67 9.49 7.77
C PRO A 83 -4.80 8.93 8.91
N PRO A 84 -5.35 8.47 10.06
CA PRO A 84 -4.52 7.89 11.13
C PRO A 84 -3.83 6.57 10.72
N CYS A 85 -4.46 5.77 9.85
CA CYS A 85 -3.85 4.55 9.31
C CYS A 85 -2.66 4.88 8.40
N LEU A 86 -2.75 5.94 7.58
CA LEU A 86 -1.61 6.43 6.80
C LEU A 86 -0.46 6.85 7.73
N MET A 87 -0.72 7.69 8.76
CA MET A 87 0.33 8.17 9.67
C MET A 87 1.05 7.01 10.37
N TYR A 88 0.30 5.95 10.72
CA TYR A 88 0.87 4.74 11.28
C TYR A 88 1.73 4.00 10.25
N SER A 89 1.21 3.76 9.04
CA SER A 89 1.91 3.05 7.97
C SER A 89 3.23 3.73 7.57
N GLU A 90 3.29 5.05 7.58
CA GLU A 90 4.50 5.81 7.30
C GLU A 90 5.64 5.52 8.27
N LYS A 91 5.33 5.18 9.52
CA LYS A 91 6.30 4.81 10.55
C LYS A 91 6.56 3.31 10.57
N ALA A 92 5.50 2.52 10.41
CA ALA A 92 5.54 1.06 10.55
C ALA A 92 6.12 0.34 9.32
N CYS A 93 5.89 0.87 8.11
CA CYS A 93 6.33 0.24 6.87
C CYS A 93 7.79 0.61 6.57
N PRO A 94 8.72 -0.36 6.46
CA PRO A 94 10.10 -0.06 6.10
C PRO A 94 10.25 0.62 4.73
N MET A 95 9.33 0.33 3.79
CA MET A 95 9.33 0.99 2.49
C MET A 95 8.92 2.46 2.57
N LEU A 96 7.90 2.80 3.37
CA LEU A 96 7.43 4.19 3.46
C LEU A 96 8.32 5.04 4.37
N SER A 97 8.78 4.48 5.49
CA SER A 97 9.61 5.19 6.49
C SER A 97 11.02 5.53 6.03
N GLY A 98 11.49 4.98 4.91
CA GLY A 98 12.89 5.12 4.50
C GLY A 98 13.79 3.97 4.97
N ALA A 99 13.37 3.17 5.95
CA ALA A 99 14.22 2.16 6.57
C ALA A 99 14.70 1.04 5.62
N SER A 100 13.94 0.76 4.56
CA SER A 100 14.38 -0.08 3.44
C SER A 100 14.72 0.78 2.22
N ALA A 101 15.93 0.63 1.67
CA ALA A 101 16.35 1.33 0.46
C ALA A 101 16.03 0.56 -0.82
N THR A 102 15.69 -0.72 -0.71
CA THR A 102 15.40 -1.62 -1.83
C THR A 102 14.18 -2.47 -1.53
N TYR A 103 13.49 -2.90 -2.58
CA TYR A 103 12.48 -3.94 -2.49
C TYR A 103 13.13 -5.29 -2.23
N ARG A 104 12.42 -6.16 -1.51
CA ARG A 104 12.86 -7.54 -1.27
C ARG A 104 13.02 -8.28 -2.59
N GLN A 105 13.98 -9.22 -2.62
CA GLN A 105 14.15 -10.14 -3.74
C GLN A 105 13.09 -11.24 -3.68
N GLY A 106 12.40 -11.48 -4.79
CA GLY A 106 11.37 -12.52 -4.93
C GLY A 106 10.07 -12.29 -4.14
N SER A 107 9.15 -13.26 -4.20
CA SER A 107 7.87 -13.22 -3.48
C SER A 107 8.11 -13.39 -1.97
N VAL A 108 7.67 -12.41 -1.18
CA VAL A 108 7.71 -12.49 0.29
C VAL A 108 6.84 -13.64 0.80
N ILE A 109 5.69 -13.88 0.16
CA ILE A 109 4.77 -14.95 0.56
C ILE A 109 5.46 -16.30 0.34
N ALA A 110 6.02 -16.53 -0.85
CA ALA A 110 6.67 -17.80 -1.19
C ALA A 110 7.87 -18.16 -0.29
N ARG A 111 8.54 -17.15 0.28
CA ARG A 111 9.68 -17.34 1.20
C ARG A 111 9.25 -17.40 2.69
N HIS A 112 8.00 -17.09 3.00
CA HIS A 112 7.50 -17.08 4.37
C HIS A 112 6.94 -18.45 4.77
N PRO A 113 7.04 -18.87 6.04
CA PRO A 113 6.39 -20.11 6.50
C PRO A 113 4.90 -20.19 6.18
N ALA A 114 4.20 -19.04 6.19
CA ALA A 114 2.79 -18.93 5.81
C ALA A 114 2.53 -19.25 4.33
N GLY A 115 3.50 -19.08 3.43
CA GLY A 115 3.31 -19.39 2.00
C GLY A 115 3.69 -20.83 1.62
N ARG A 116 4.00 -21.68 2.58
CA ARG A 116 4.26 -23.10 2.33
C ARG A 116 2.95 -23.80 1.93
N PRO A 117 2.96 -24.69 0.92
CA PRO A 117 1.83 -25.57 0.67
C PRO A 117 1.47 -26.34 1.95
N CYS A 118 0.19 -26.51 2.21
CA CYS A 118 -0.28 -27.44 3.24
C CYS A 118 -0.99 -28.61 2.58
N ASP A 119 -0.94 -29.76 3.25
CA ASP A 119 -1.59 -30.99 2.77
C ASP A 119 -3.09 -31.02 3.08
N ASN A 120 -3.65 -29.95 3.65
CA ASN A 120 -5.08 -29.83 3.88
C ASN A 120 -5.81 -29.45 2.57
N PRO A 121 -6.60 -30.35 1.97
CA PRO A 121 -7.31 -30.09 0.72
C PRO A 121 -8.43 -29.06 0.87
N ASP A 122 -8.96 -28.86 2.08
CA ASP A 122 -9.98 -27.87 2.38
C ASP A 122 -9.38 -26.50 2.73
N CYS A 123 -8.05 -26.38 2.75
CA CYS A 123 -7.41 -25.10 2.98
C CYS A 123 -7.50 -24.26 1.70
N PRO A 124 -8.09 -23.05 1.76
CA PRO A 124 -8.18 -22.15 0.62
C PRO A 124 -6.83 -21.43 0.38
N CYS A 125 -5.71 -22.16 0.46
CA CYS A 125 -4.34 -21.67 0.29
C CYS A 125 -4.32 -20.65 -0.86
N PRO A 126 -4.18 -19.34 -0.57
CA PRO A 126 -4.25 -18.36 -1.63
C PRO A 126 -3.04 -18.55 -2.54
N ALA A 127 -3.21 -18.26 -3.83
CA ALA A 127 -2.10 -18.32 -4.79
C ALA A 127 -0.91 -17.51 -4.27
N THR A 128 0.20 -18.18 -4.00
CA THR A 128 1.45 -17.58 -3.48
C THR A 128 2.35 -17.07 -4.61
N ALA A 129 1.88 -17.24 -5.85
CA ALA A 129 2.55 -16.80 -7.05
C ALA A 129 2.81 -15.28 -7.01
N PRO A 130 4.02 -14.82 -7.35
CA PRO A 130 4.31 -13.40 -7.42
C PRO A 130 3.43 -12.71 -8.48
N THR A 131 2.88 -11.55 -8.17
CA THR A 131 2.23 -10.69 -9.19
C THR A 131 3.28 -10.11 -10.14
N VAL A 132 2.90 -9.79 -11.37
CA VAL A 132 3.78 -9.12 -12.35
C VAL A 132 4.44 -7.87 -11.75
N GLU A 133 3.67 -7.05 -11.05
CA GLU A 133 4.16 -5.84 -10.36
C GLU A 133 5.20 -6.14 -9.27
N SER A 134 5.05 -7.27 -8.56
CA SER A 134 6.01 -7.70 -7.55
C SER A 134 7.32 -8.19 -8.19
N GLN A 135 7.24 -8.82 -9.36
CA GLN A 135 8.41 -9.28 -10.11
C GLN A 135 9.20 -8.10 -10.69
N VAL A 136 8.52 -7.13 -11.30
CA VAL A 136 9.15 -5.92 -11.86
C VAL A 136 9.92 -5.12 -10.80
N ARG A 137 9.44 -5.13 -9.55
CA ARG A 137 10.06 -4.41 -8.44
C ARG A 137 11.11 -5.22 -7.68
N ALA A 138 11.13 -6.55 -7.81
CA ALA A 138 11.99 -7.41 -7.02
C ALA A 138 13.45 -6.96 -7.10
N GLY A 139 14.05 -6.66 -5.95
CA GLY A 139 15.44 -6.19 -5.87
C GLY A 139 15.71 -4.77 -6.31
N ARG A 140 14.73 -4.04 -6.86
CA ARG A 140 14.94 -2.67 -7.34
C ARG A 140 15.04 -1.70 -6.17
N LYS A 141 15.59 -0.52 -6.45
CA LYS A 141 15.57 0.60 -5.49
C LYS A 141 14.13 0.93 -5.09
N ALA A 142 13.97 1.37 -3.85
CA ALA A 142 12.70 1.85 -3.34
C ALA A 142 12.17 3.00 -4.20
N ASP A 143 10.90 2.93 -4.56
CA ASP A 143 10.22 4.02 -5.26
C ASP A 143 10.03 5.23 -4.33
N ASP A 144 9.82 6.38 -4.95
CA ASP A 144 9.17 7.51 -4.30
C ASP A 144 7.69 7.21 -4.05
N TRP A 145 7.16 7.78 -2.96
CA TRP A 145 5.77 7.61 -2.59
C TRP A 145 5.15 8.96 -2.26
N ASP A 146 3.98 9.20 -2.84
CA ASP A 146 3.06 10.24 -2.43
C ASP A 146 1.80 9.59 -1.83
N ALA A 147 1.07 10.34 -1.02
CA ALA A 147 -0.25 10.02 -0.51
C ALA A 147 -1.23 11.06 -1.05
N TRP A 148 -2.19 10.61 -1.86
CA TRP A 148 -3.22 11.46 -2.44
C TRP A 148 -4.48 11.33 -1.60
N MET A 149 -4.93 12.44 -1.03
CA MET A 149 -6.20 12.51 -0.32
C MET A 149 -7.33 12.65 -1.33
N LEU A 150 -8.26 11.71 -1.26
CA LEU A 150 -9.47 11.67 -2.06
C LEU A 150 -10.68 11.80 -1.15
N SER A 151 -11.80 12.14 -1.75
CA SER A 151 -13.11 12.14 -1.09
C SER A 151 -13.95 10.93 -1.52
N THR A 152 -14.95 10.54 -0.74
CA THR A 152 -15.83 9.41 -1.10
C THR A 152 -16.48 9.52 -2.48
N PRO A 153 -16.89 10.72 -2.99
CA PRO A 153 -17.38 10.84 -4.37
C PRO A 153 -16.32 10.57 -5.45
N GLN A 154 -15.03 10.67 -5.11
CA GLN A 154 -13.91 10.32 -6.01
C GLN A 154 -13.50 8.85 -5.88
N TYR A 155 -14.24 8.03 -5.11
CA TYR A 155 -13.98 6.60 -4.99
C TYR A 155 -14.51 5.88 -6.22
N GLU A 156 -13.65 5.78 -7.24
CA GLU A 156 -13.94 5.04 -8.46
C GLU A 156 -12.96 3.88 -8.60
N LEU A 157 -13.47 2.69 -8.91
CA LEU A 157 -12.64 1.50 -9.09
C LEU A 157 -12.19 1.37 -10.54
N ARG A 158 -10.89 1.22 -10.73
CA ARG A 158 -10.32 0.71 -11.98
C ARG A 158 -10.58 -0.79 -12.05
N ARG A 159 -11.20 -1.24 -13.14
CA ARG A 159 -11.47 -2.66 -13.42
C ARG A 159 -10.64 -3.16 -14.61
N ASP A 160 -10.28 -4.44 -14.59
CA ASP A 160 -9.67 -5.12 -15.74
C ASP A 160 -10.74 -5.62 -16.74
N ALA A 161 -10.30 -6.34 -17.77
CA ALA A 161 -11.19 -6.88 -18.82
C ALA A 161 -12.22 -7.88 -18.28
N ASP A 162 -11.92 -8.54 -17.15
CA ASP A 162 -12.81 -9.50 -16.49
C ASP A 162 -13.74 -8.82 -15.47
N GLY A 163 -13.72 -7.48 -15.39
CA GLY A 163 -14.53 -6.69 -14.48
C GLY A 163 -14.01 -6.68 -13.04
N LYS A 164 -12.83 -7.24 -12.76
CA LYS A 164 -12.26 -7.29 -11.41
C LYS A 164 -11.61 -5.97 -11.04
N ALA A 165 -11.86 -5.49 -9.83
CA ALA A 165 -11.20 -4.29 -9.31
C ALA A 165 -9.69 -4.51 -9.16
N VAL A 166 -8.91 -3.73 -9.90
CA VAL A 166 -7.43 -3.73 -9.87
C VAL A 166 -6.85 -2.54 -9.11
N GLY A 167 -7.67 -1.51 -8.85
CA GLY A 167 -7.25 -0.37 -8.05
C GLY A 167 -8.30 0.73 -7.94
N ILE A 168 -7.92 1.84 -7.32
CA ILE A 168 -8.72 3.07 -7.24
C ILE A 168 -8.22 4.03 -8.32
N GLN A 169 -9.12 4.48 -9.20
CA GLN A 169 -8.83 5.45 -10.25
C GLN A 169 -8.27 6.74 -9.64
N LEU A 170 -7.18 7.25 -10.19
CA LEU A 170 -6.60 8.51 -9.73
C LEU A 170 -7.31 9.67 -10.43
N PRO A 171 -7.96 10.58 -9.69
CA PRO A 171 -8.54 11.78 -10.28
C PRO A 171 -7.45 12.81 -10.59
N SER A 172 -7.73 13.73 -11.50
CA SER A 172 -6.85 14.88 -11.78
C SER A 172 -6.88 15.93 -10.66
N ASP A 173 -7.89 15.91 -9.78
CA ASP A 173 -8.13 16.89 -8.71
C ASP A 173 -8.08 16.29 -7.28
N PRO A 174 -6.98 15.62 -6.86
CA PRO A 174 -6.87 15.14 -5.48
C PRO A 174 -7.00 16.31 -4.50
N LYS A 175 -7.72 16.10 -3.40
CA LYS A 175 -7.98 17.16 -2.40
C LYS A 175 -6.70 17.61 -1.68
N ARG A 176 -5.71 16.73 -1.62
CA ARG A 176 -4.36 17.03 -1.14
C ARG A 176 -3.37 16.01 -1.66
N ILE A 177 -2.17 16.44 -2.02
CA ILE A 177 -1.03 15.56 -2.25
C ILE A 177 -0.03 15.76 -1.13
N ARG A 178 0.41 14.68 -0.52
CA ARG A 178 1.46 14.67 0.50
C ARG A 178 2.60 13.78 0.05
N ARG A 179 3.83 14.30 0.14
CA ARG A 179 5.04 13.50 -0.09
C ARG A 179 5.28 12.60 1.12
N VAL A 180 5.39 11.30 0.88
CA VAL A 180 5.60 10.28 1.93
C VAL A 180 7.06 9.85 1.96
N ARG A 181 7.58 9.45 0.80
CA ARG A 181 8.98 9.09 0.61
C ARG A 181 9.53 9.85 -0.59
N VAL A 182 10.65 10.52 -0.37
CA VAL A 182 11.37 11.27 -1.39
C VAL A 182 12.83 10.80 -1.41
N SER A 183 13.24 10.28 -2.56
CA SER A 183 14.57 9.84 -2.89
C SER A 183 15.49 11.05 -3.00
N ALA A 184 16.79 10.83 -2.80
CA ALA A 184 17.78 11.91 -2.95
C ALA A 184 17.76 12.50 -4.37
N GLU A 185 17.46 11.68 -5.38
CA GLU A 185 17.35 12.11 -6.77
C GLU A 185 16.14 13.01 -6.99
N ARG A 186 14.94 12.59 -6.56
CA ARG A 186 13.74 13.41 -6.65
C ARG A 186 13.87 14.70 -5.84
N LYS A 187 14.52 14.64 -4.68
CA LYS A 187 14.81 15.84 -3.88
C LYS A 187 15.64 16.85 -4.67
N ARG A 188 16.76 16.42 -5.26
CA ARG A 188 17.60 17.30 -6.11
C ARG A 188 16.82 17.89 -7.27
N ALA A 189 16.00 17.09 -7.95
CA ALA A 189 15.18 17.58 -9.06
C ALA A 189 14.16 18.64 -8.60
N LEU A 190 13.52 18.45 -7.45
CA LEU A 190 12.59 19.43 -6.89
C LEU A 190 13.30 20.72 -6.47
N ASP A 191 14.50 20.62 -5.87
CA ASP A 191 15.30 21.78 -5.49
C ASP A 191 15.73 22.58 -6.74
N MET A 192 16.09 21.90 -7.84
CA MET A 192 16.39 22.56 -9.12
C MET A 192 15.17 23.27 -9.72
N ILE A 193 13.98 22.63 -9.69
CA ILE A 193 12.75 23.26 -10.19
C ILE A 193 12.42 24.50 -9.36
N ALA A 194 12.55 24.43 -8.04
CA ALA A 194 12.31 25.57 -7.15
C ALA A 194 13.26 26.73 -7.50
N ALA A 195 14.55 26.45 -7.66
CA ALA A 195 15.53 27.46 -8.05
C ALA A 195 15.22 28.08 -9.43
N LEU A 196 14.76 27.29 -10.41
CA LEU A 196 14.36 27.80 -11.73
C LEU A 196 13.11 28.70 -11.65
N LEU A 197 12.14 28.35 -10.81
CA LEU A 197 10.95 29.17 -10.59
C LEU A 197 11.31 30.50 -9.91
N GLU A 198 12.27 30.51 -9.00
CA GLU A 198 12.80 31.72 -8.37
C GLU A 198 13.55 32.64 -9.35
N LEU A 199 14.15 32.08 -10.41
CA LEU A 199 14.84 32.85 -11.46
C LEU A 199 13.90 33.40 -12.54
N GLY A 200 12.68 32.85 -12.64
CA GLY A 200 11.67 33.23 -13.63
C GLY A 200 10.50 34.07 -13.08
N ALA A 201 10.54 34.41 -11.79
CA ALA A 201 9.60 35.29 -11.09
C ALA A 201 10.25 36.65 -10.79
#